data_AF-A0A533RXR0-F1
#
_entry.id   AF-A0A533RXR0-F1
#
_cell.length_a   1.000
_cell.length_b   1.000
_cell.length_c   1.000
_cell.angle_alpha   90.00
_cell.angle_beta   90.00
_cell.angle_gamma   90.00
#
_symmetry.space_group_name_H-M   'P 1'
#
loop_
_entity.id
_entity.type
_entity.pdbx_description
1 polymer ?
#
loop_
_entity_poly.entity_id
_entity_poly.type
_entity_poly.pdbx_seq_one_letter_code
_entity_poly.pdbx_strand_id
1 'polypeptide(L)' 'MPPVDDTAAEKPRHRPSRAPRTPMRERQASQRAQDFDEVTFGYDAAEALAEANRCLQCKNPTCEQGCPVNIRIKDFIG' A
#
# COMPACT_ATOMS: atom_id res chain seq x y z
N MET A 1 -3.09 -44.07 15.72
CA MET A 1 -3.04 -42.88 14.87
C MET A 1 -1.62 -42.34 14.98
N PRO A 2 -0.87 -42.19 13.88
CA PRO A 2 0.46 -41.59 13.95
C PRO A 2 0.34 -40.14 14.43
N PRO A 3 1.30 -39.63 15.22
CA PRO A 3 1.36 -38.21 15.55
C PRO A 3 1.52 -37.41 14.25
N VAL A 4 0.71 -36.37 14.08
CA VAL A 4 0.85 -35.44 12.97
C VAL A 4 1.97 -34.47 13.33
N ASP A 5 3.12 -34.63 12.69
CA ASP A 5 4.24 -33.69 12.78
C ASP A 5 3.81 -32.35 12.13
N ASP A 6 3.39 -31.41 12.98
CA ASP A 6 3.12 -30.00 12.65
C ASP A 6 4.45 -29.24 12.43
N THR A 7 5.23 -29.63 11.41
CA THR A 7 6.33 -28.77 10.94
C THR A 7 5.75 -27.68 10.02
N ALA A 8 5.11 -26.68 10.63
CA ALA A 8 4.69 -25.47 9.95
C ALA A 8 5.91 -24.73 9.41
N ALA A 9 6.06 -24.67 8.08
CA ALA A 9 7.09 -23.87 7.42
C ALA A 9 6.96 -22.40 7.84
N GLU A 10 8.02 -21.84 8.43
CA GLU A 10 8.05 -20.47 8.95
C GLU A 10 7.92 -19.46 7.79
N LYS A 11 6.79 -18.72 7.75
CA LYS A 11 6.56 -17.70 6.71
C LYS A 11 7.62 -16.58 6.81
N PRO A 12 8.23 -16.16 5.69
CA PRO A 12 9.23 -15.09 5.70
C PRO A 12 8.64 -13.78 6.24
N ARG A 13 9.43 -13.07 7.06
CA ARG A 13 9.01 -11.81 7.70
C ARG A 13 8.96 -10.69 6.67
N HIS A 14 7.81 -10.03 6.56
CA HIS A 14 7.64 -8.84 5.72
C HIS A 14 8.60 -7.73 6.18
N ARG A 15 9.34 -7.12 5.23
CA ARG A 15 10.30 -6.05 5.51
C ARG A 15 9.89 -4.78 4.76
N PRO A 16 9.18 -3.85 5.42
CA PRO A 16 8.71 -2.63 4.77
C PRO A 16 9.84 -1.65 4.49
N SER A 17 9.67 -0.87 3.43
CA SER A 17 10.53 0.28 3.09
C SER A 17 10.38 1.40 4.12
N ARG A 18 11.50 2.01 4.49
CA ARG A 18 11.57 3.23 5.34
C ARG A 18 11.79 4.51 4.53
N ALA A 19 11.61 4.45 3.21
CA ALA A 19 11.65 5.64 2.35
C ALA A 19 10.65 6.71 2.84
N PRO A 20 10.68 7.96 2.35
CA PRO A 20 9.54 8.87 2.44
C PRO A 20 8.39 8.43 1.51
N ARG A 21 7.20 9.03 1.67
CA ARG A 21 6.05 8.74 0.80
C ARG A 21 6.46 9.00 -0.65
N THR A 22 6.13 8.08 -1.55
CA THR A 22 6.36 8.30 -2.98
C THR A 22 5.57 9.54 -3.41
N PRO A 23 6.20 10.58 -3.96
CA PRO A 23 5.46 11.75 -4.41
C PRO A 23 4.59 11.38 -5.61
N MET A 24 3.33 11.82 -5.60
CA MET A 24 2.44 11.68 -6.76
C MET A 24 2.75 12.79 -7.76
N ARG A 25 2.77 12.47 -9.04
CA ARG A 25 3.00 13.48 -10.08
C ARG A 25 1.73 14.31 -10.28
N GLU A 26 1.90 15.61 -10.38
CA GLU A 26 0.81 16.57 -10.52
C GLU A 26 1.06 17.53 -11.69
N ARG A 27 -0.03 18.04 -12.27
CA ARG A 27 0.00 19.10 -13.28
C ARG A 27 0.56 20.39 -12.69
N GLN A 28 1.26 21.16 -13.52
CA GLN A 28 1.75 22.48 -13.13
C GLN A 28 0.58 23.40 -12.74
N ALA A 29 0.78 24.18 -11.68
CA ALA A 29 -0.24 25.07 -11.13
C ALA A 29 -0.79 26.06 -12.16
N SER A 30 0.07 26.60 -13.02
CA SER A 30 -0.32 27.51 -14.10
C SER A 30 -1.24 26.85 -15.13
N GLN A 31 -1.05 25.56 -15.42
CA GLN A 31 -1.84 24.84 -16.41
C GLN A 31 -3.19 24.42 -15.84
N ARG A 32 -3.21 23.79 -14.66
CA ARG A 32 -4.47 23.33 -14.01
C ARG A 32 -5.39 24.46 -13.53
N ALA A 33 -4.92 25.70 -13.54
CA ALA A 33 -5.75 26.87 -13.23
C ALA A 33 -6.62 27.33 -14.42
N GLN A 34 -6.40 26.76 -15.61
CA GLN A 34 -7.02 27.20 -16.87
C GLN A 34 -8.10 26.24 -17.39
N ASP A 35 -8.23 25.06 -16.79
CA ASP A 35 -9.17 24.02 -17.22
C ASP A 35 -9.62 23.17 -16.02
N PHE A 36 -10.42 22.14 -16.31
CA PHE A 36 -10.99 21.23 -15.32
C PHE A 36 -10.44 19.80 -15.45
N ASP A 37 -9.32 19.64 -16.16
CA ASP A 37 -8.70 18.31 -16.32
C ASP A 37 -8.05 17.86 -15.01
N GLU A 38 -7.95 16.54 -14.83
CA GLU A 38 -7.43 15.94 -13.60
C GLU A 38 -6.04 16.48 -13.23
N VAL A 39 -5.88 16.89 -11.97
CA VAL A 39 -4.64 17.47 -11.47
C VAL A 39 -3.56 16.41 -11.24
N THR A 40 -3.94 15.29 -10.66
CA THR A 40 -3.03 14.20 -10.27
C THR A 40 -2.91 13.21 -11.40
N PHE A 41 -1.68 12.85 -11.77
CA PHE A 41 -1.45 11.81 -12.79
C PHE A 41 -1.52 10.39 -12.21
N GLY A 42 -1.73 10.25 -10.90
CA GLY A 42 -1.61 8.98 -10.20
C GLY A 42 -0.16 8.48 -10.14
N TYR A 43 -0.01 7.22 -9.71
CA TYR A 43 1.27 6.52 -9.74
C TYR A 43 1.36 5.68 -11.01
N ASP A 44 2.56 5.60 -11.59
CA ASP A 44 2.87 4.47 -12.46
C ASP A 44 3.12 3.18 -11.67
N ALA A 45 3.31 2.07 -12.37
CA ALA A 45 3.48 0.77 -11.75
C ALA A 45 4.69 0.70 -10.78
N ALA A 46 5.79 1.39 -11.10
CA ALA A 46 6.99 1.36 -10.27
C ALA A 46 6.80 2.21 -9.01
N GLU A 47 6.21 3.39 -9.15
CA GLU A 47 5.85 4.29 -8.05
C GLU A 47 4.82 3.64 -7.11
N ALA A 48 3.82 2.95 -7.67
CA ALA A 48 2.79 2.25 -6.90
C ALA A 48 3.38 1.10 -6.08
N LEU A 49 4.27 0.29 -6.68
CA LEU A 49 5.00 -0.76 -5.96
C LEU A 49 5.90 -0.17 -4.87
N ALA A 50 6.57 0.95 -5.14
CA ALA A 50 7.41 1.62 -4.14
C ALA A 50 6.59 2.12 -2.94
N GLU A 51 5.39 2.68 -3.18
CA GLU A 51 4.49 3.09 -2.10
C GLU A 51 3.91 1.89 -1.35
N ALA A 52 3.48 0.84 -2.06
CA ALA A 52 2.93 -0.38 -1.47
C ALA A 52 3.93 -1.08 -0.52
N ASN A 53 5.20 -1.11 -0.90
CA ASN A 53 6.28 -1.67 -0.09
C ASN A 53 6.51 -0.95 1.25
N ARG A 54 5.91 0.22 1.48
CA ARG A 54 5.95 0.91 2.79
C ARG A 54 4.96 0.33 3.79
N CYS A 55 3.95 -0.41 3.34
CA CYS A 55 2.98 -1.05 4.22
C CYS A 55 3.69 -1.96 5.21
N LEU A 56 3.44 -1.78 6.51
CA LEU A 56 4.11 -2.55 7.56
C LEU A 56 3.59 -4.00 7.68
N GLN A 57 2.53 -4.34 6.95
CA GLN A 57 1.72 -5.55 7.19
C GLN A 57 1.42 -5.73 8.68
N CYS A 58 0.94 -4.64 9.31
CA CYS A 58 0.78 -4.55 10.75
C CYS A 58 -0.18 -5.63 11.30
N LYS A 59 0.11 -6.12 12.51
CA LYS A 59 -0.75 -7.11 13.19
C LYS A 59 -2.16 -6.56 13.44
N ASN A 60 -2.23 -5.30 13.88
CA ASN A 60 -3.48 -4.59 14.15
C ASN A 60 -3.67 -3.50 13.08
N PRO A 61 -4.49 -3.73 12.04
CA PRO A 61 -4.69 -2.78 10.94
C PRO A 61 -5.64 -1.65 11.32
N THR A 62 -5.09 -0.55 11.87
CA THR A 62 -5.86 0.66 12.16
C THR A 62 -6.38 1.34 10.90
N CYS A 63 -5.73 1.14 9.74
CA CYS A 63 -6.20 1.64 8.45
C CYS A 63 -7.54 1.02 8.03
N GLU A 64 -7.75 -0.28 8.26
CA GLU A 64 -9.02 -0.96 7.95
C GLU A 64 -10.14 -0.45 8.86
N GLN A 65 -9.86 -0.30 10.16
CA GLN A 65 -10.81 0.24 11.16
C GLN A 65 -11.18 1.70 10.90
N GLY A 66 -10.26 2.48 10.34
CA GLY A 66 -10.50 3.88 9.97
C GLY A 66 -11.30 4.04 8.67
N CYS A 67 -11.45 2.98 7.87
CA CYS A 67 -12.24 3.00 6.66
C CYS A 67 -13.74 2.83 7.02
N PRO A 68 -14.63 3.77 6.64
CA PRO A 68 -16.06 3.68 6.97
C PRO A 68 -16.77 2.42 6.45
N VAL A 69 -16.19 1.80 5.41
CA VAL A 69 -16.70 0.58 4.77
C VAL A 69 -15.80 -0.64 5.03
N ASN A 70 -14.83 -0.54 5.95
CA ASN A 70 -13.95 -1.63 6.38
C ASN A 70 -13.27 -2.38 5.22
N ILE A 71 -12.73 -1.63 4.25
CA ILE A 71 -11.95 -2.23 3.18
C ILE A 71 -10.77 -3.01 3.78
N ARG A 72 -10.54 -4.20 3.24
CA ARG A 72 -9.41 -5.09 3.58
C ARG A 72 -8.11 -4.59 2.99
N ILE A 73 -7.60 -3.45 3.48
CA ILE A 73 -6.47 -2.72 2.91
C ILE A 73 -5.20 -3.58 2.83
N LYS A 74 -4.94 -4.42 3.82
CA LYS A 74 -3.75 -5.28 3.80
C LYS A 74 -3.78 -6.33 2.70
N ASP A 75 -4.97 -6.80 2.34
CA ASP A 75 -5.14 -7.95 1.45
C ASP A 75 -4.78 -7.59 0.00
N PHE A 76 -4.82 -6.30 -0.40
CA PHE A 76 -4.47 -5.87 -1.76
C PHE A 76 -3.17 -5.03 -1.87
N ILE A 77 -2.62 -4.50 -0.77
CA ILE A 77 -1.36 -3.72 -0.80
C ILE A 77 -0.12 -4.62 -0.85
N GLY A 78 -0.26 -5.93 -0.61
CA GLY A 78 0.82 -6.92 -0.70
C GLY A 78 1.31 -7.39 0.65
#